data_AF-A0A373CKI5-F1
#
_entry.id   AF-A0A373CKI5-F1
#
_cell.length_a   1.000
_cell.length_b   1.000
_cell.length_c   1.000
_cell.angle_alpha   90.00
_cell.angle_beta   90.00
_cell.angle_gamma   90.00
#
_symmetry.space_group_name_H-M   'P 1'
#
loop_
_entity.id
_entity.type
_entity.pdbx_description
1 polymer ?
#
loop_
_entity_poly.entity_id
_entity_poly.type
_entity_poly.pdbx_seq_one_letter_code
_entity_poly.pdbx_strand_id
1 'polypeptide(L)'
;MDWEDTEEIRECIQGTLDMNGFDAFDEYDVPCNFHPQYEYHHEVEFYEKSPEGFEAEYELTSGGELVDLCLQLRFLYSEGKVKRIFHMIDPM
;
A
#
# COMPACT_ATOMS: atom_id res chain seq x y z
N MET A 1 -14.50 0.94 5.26
CA MET A 1 -15.22 0.43 4.07
C MET A 1 -14.48 -0.85 3.71
N ASP A 2 -15.15 -2.00 3.62
CA ASP A 2 -14.46 -3.27 3.34
C ASP A 2 -14.15 -3.35 1.85
N TRP A 3 -13.04 -2.74 1.42
CA TRP A 3 -12.58 -2.84 0.04
C TRP A 3 -11.83 -4.16 -0.14
N GLU A 4 -12.55 -5.15 -0.65
CA GLU A 4 -11.98 -6.45 -1.00
C GLU A 4 -11.37 -6.43 -2.41
N ASP A 5 -11.86 -5.56 -3.30
CA ASP A 5 -11.40 -5.45 -4.69
C ASP A 5 -10.08 -4.68 -4.78
N THR A 6 -9.09 -5.31 -5.39
CA THR A 6 -7.76 -4.71 -5.61
C THR A 6 -7.84 -3.52 -6.56
N GLU A 7 -8.78 -3.51 -7.51
CA GLU A 7 -8.94 -2.41 -8.47
C GLU A 7 -9.51 -1.15 -7.79
N GLU A 8 -10.43 -1.29 -6.82
CA GLU A 8 -10.94 -0.14 -6.05
C GLU A 8 -9.84 0.47 -5.16
N ILE A 9 -9.00 -0.37 -4.54
CA ILE A 9 -7.84 0.09 -3.78
C ILE A 9 -6.86 0.82 -4.70
N ARG A 10 -6.62 0.28 -5.90
CA ARG A 10 -5.76 0.87 -6.92
C ARG A 10 -6.25 2.24 -7.37
N GLU A 11 -7.54 2.37 -7.65
CA GLU A 11 -8.18 3.64 -8.03
C GLU A 11 -8.05 4.67 -6.90
N CYS A 12 -8.24 4.26 -5.65
CA CYS A 12 -8.06 5.16 -4.51
C CYS A 12 -6.61 5.65 -4.37
N ILE A 13 -5.63 4.76 -4.48
CA ILE A 13 -4.21 5.13 -4.40
C ILE A 13 -3.88 6.14 -5.50
N GLN A 14 -4.24 5.86 -6.76
CA GLN A 14 -3.99 6.78 -7.86
C GLN A 14 -4.71 8.11 -7.66
N GLY A 15 -5.98 8.10 -7.25
CA GLY A 15 -6.73 9.32 -6.98
C GLY A 15 -6.09 10.17 -5.88
N THR A 16 -5.54 9.56 -4.83
CA THR A 16 -4.80 10.28 -3.80
C THR A 16 -3.49 10.86 -4.32
N LEU A 17 -2.74 10.14 -5.16
CA LEU A 17 -1.53 10.68 -5.79
C LEU A 17 -1.82 11.87 -6.70
N ASP A 18 -2.84 11.75 -7.57
CA ASP A 18 -3.28 12.81 -8.48
C ASP A 18 -3.65 14.09 -7.70
N MET A 19 -4.38 13.94 -6.58
CA MET A 19 -4.77 15.06 -5.72
C MET A 19 -3.58 15.76 -5.07
N ASN A 20 -2.48 15.05 -4.85
CA ASN A 20 -1.25 15.60 -4.28
C ASN A 20 -0.22 16.04 -5.35
N GLY A 21 -0.57 15.92 -6.64
CA GLY A 21 0.29 16.34 -7.75
C GLY A 21 1.42 15.36 -8.07
N PHE A 22 1.28 14.10 -7.63
CA PHE A 22 2.19 13.01 -7.97
C PHE A 22 1.75 12.31 -9.27
N ASP A 23 2.68 11.56 -9.88
CA ASP A 23 2.47 10.84 -11.13
C ASP A 23 1.72 9.50 -10.86
N ALA A 24 1.86 8.51 -11.74
CA ALA A 24 1.26 7.20 -11.56
C ALA A 24 1.91 6.44 -10.39
N PHE A 25 1.09 5.69 -9.62
CA PHE A 25 1.63 4.71 -8.69
C PHE A 25 2.33 3.58 -9.48
N ASP A 26 3.44 3.06 -8.95
CA ASP A 26 4.22 2.03 -9.64
C ASP A 26 3.44 0.71 -9.74
N GLU A 27 3.26 0.17 -10.96
CA GLU A 27 2.52 -1.08 -11.19
C GLU A 27 3.27 -2.29 -10.61
N TYR A 28 2.53 -3.17 -9.91
CA TYR A 28 3.00 -4.52 -9.62
C TYR A 28 2.82 -5.40 -10.88
N ASP A 29 3.81 -6.25 -11.17
CA ASP A 29 3.87 -7.25 -12.27
C ASP A 29 4.59 -6.83 -13.57
N VAL A 30 5.23 -5.65 -13.60
CA VAL A 30 6.24 -5.34 -14.63
C VAL A 30 7.56 -6.03 -14.24
N PRO A 31 8.29 -6.69 -15.17
CA PRO A 31 9.65 -7.16 -14.88
C PRO A 31 10.48 -5.98 -14.36
N CYS A 32 10.79 -6.01 -13.07
CA CYS A 32 11.59 -4.98 -12.43
C CYS A 32 13.04 -5.13 -12.91
N ASN A 33 13.32 -4.56 -14.09
CA ASN A 33 14.66 -4.38 -14.64
C ASN A 33 15.31 -3.10 -14.07
N PHE A 34 14.61 -2.44 -13.14
CA PHE A 34 15.06 -1.24 -12.47
C PHE A 34 16.17 -1.61 -11.50
N HIS A 35 17.36 -1.11 -11.78
CA HIS A 35 18.52 -1.20 -10.90
C HIS A 35 18.74 0.21 -10.33
N PRO A 36 17.96 0.64 -9.33
CA PRO A 36 18.08 1.97 -8.79
C PRO A 36 19.51 2.20 -8.30
N GLN A 37 20.06 3.37 -8.59
CA GLN A 37 21.33 3.83 -7.99
C GLN A 37 21.12 4.45 -6.60
N TYR A 38 19.89 4.36 -6.09
CA TYR A 38 19.45 4.80 -4.77
C TYR A 38 18.92 3.60 -3.98
N GLU A 39 18.88 3.74 -2.66
CA GLU A 39 18.42 2.70 -1.74
C GLU A 39 16.91 2.45 -1.99
N TYR A 40 16.49 1.19 -2.03
CA TYR A 40 15.11 0.84 -2.36
C TYR A 40 14.25 0.97 -1.09
N HIS A 41 13.52 2.07 -0.95
CA HIS A 41 12.73 2.41 0.26
C HIS A 41 11.31 1.82 0.25
N HIS A 42 11.11 0.61 -0.26
CA HIS A 42 9.83 -0.09 -0.11
C HIS A 42 9.83 -0.87 1.20
N GLU A 43 9.70 -0.17 2.32
CA GLU A 43 9.55 -0.81 3.61
C GLU A 43 8.06 -1.06 3.87
N VAL A 44 7.72 -2.33 4.13
CA VAL A 44 6.39 -2.71 4.64
C VAL A 44 6.59 -3.08 6.10
N GLU A 45 5.94 -2.35 6.99
CA GLU A 45 5.92 -2.66 8.41
C GLU A 45 4.69 -3.51 8.74
N PHE A 46 4.87 -4.54 9.58
CA PHE A 46 3.80 -5.45 9.98
C PHE A 46 3.57 -5.37 11.48
N TYR A 47 2.31 -5.21 11.87
CA TYR A 47 1.88 -5.05 13.25
C TYR A 47 0.91 -6.18 13.64
N GLU A 48 1.38 -7.12 14.45
CA GLU A 48 0.56 -8.25 14.90
C GLU A 48 -0.60 -7.76 15.80
N LYS A 49 -1.83 -8.19 15.48
CA LYS A 49 -3.06 -7.95 16.27
C LYS A 49 -3.75 -9.26 16.65
N SER A 50 -2.96 -10.29 16.93
CA SER A 50 -3.47 -11.60 17.36
C SER A 50 -4.47 -11.48 18.53
N PRO A 51 -5.59 -12.24 18.52
CA PRO A 51 -5.95 -13.28 17.54
C PRO A 51 -6.73 -12.75 16.33
N GLU A 52 -6.98 -11.45 16.25
CA GLU A 52 -7.90 -10.84 15.27
C GLU A 52 -7.29 -10.75 13.87
N GLY A 53 -5.96 -10.63 13.79
CA GLY A 53 -5.28 -10.37 12.52
C GLY A 53 -3.91 -9.71 12.67
N PHE A 54 -3.52 -8.96 11.64
CA PHE A 54 -2.37 -8.05 11.65
C PHE A 54 -2.67 -6.81 10.81
N GLU A 55 -1.91 -5.74 11.02
CA GLU A 55 -1.94 -4.53 10.18
C GLU A 55 -0.63 -4.46 9.38
N ALA A 56 -0.68 -3.83 8.21
CA ALA A 56 0.49 -3.53 7.42
C ALA A 56 0.48 -2.06 7.03
N GLU A 57 1.63 -1.43 7.14
CA GLU A 57 1.86 -0.05 6.72
C GLU A 57 2.89 -0.06 5.59
N TYR A 58 2.63 0.69 4.55
CA TYR A 58 3.44 0.71 3.34
C TYR A 58 3.65 2.13 2.86
N GLU A 59 4.91 2.56 2.85
CA GLU A 59 5.29 3.87 2.32
C GLU A 59 5.09 3.90 0.80
N LEU A 60 4.33 4.89 0.32
CA LEU A 60 4.04 5.05 -1.09
C LEU A 60 5.21 5.75 -1.80
N THR A 61 5.42 5.32 -3.05
CA THR A 61 6.37 5.94 -3.98
C THR A 61 5.66 6.45 -5.23
N SER A 62 6.23 7.49 -5.84
CA SER A 62 5.85 8.00 -7.16
C SER A 62 7.10 8.36 -7.93
N GLY A 63 7.23 7.85 -9.16
CA GLY A 63 8.43 8.10 -9.97
C GLY A 63 9.72 7.57 -9.34
N GLY A 64 9.60 6.57 -8.46
CA GLY A 64 10.71 5.97 -7.73
C GLY A 64 11.18 6.75 -6.49
N GLU A 65 10.47 7.79 -6.06
CA GLU A 65 10.76 8.58 -4.86
C GLU A 65 9.62 8.44 -3.83
N LEU A 66 9.93 8.56 -2.53
CA LEU A 66 8.92 8.57 -1.46
C LEU A 66 8.02 9.81 -1.57
N VAL A 67 6.72 9.62 -1.32
CA VAL A 67 5.73 10.71 -1.42
C VAL A 67 5.13 11.18 -0.09
N ASP A 68 5.79 10.87 1.04
CA ASP A 68 5.31 11.18 2.40
C ASP A 68 3.86 10.73 2.66
N LEU A 69 3.43 9.64 2.01
CA LEU A 69 2.13 9.02 2.20
C LEU A 69 2.32 7.56 2.59
N CYS A 70 1.54 7.10 3.56
CA CYS A 70 1.55 5.74 4.05
C CYS A 70 0.19 5.07 3.82
N LEU A 71 0.20 3.96 3.09
CA LEU A 71 -0.95 3.08 2.90
C LEU A 71 -1.08 2.14 4.10
N GLN A 72 -2.21 2.20 4.79
CA GLN A 72 -2.52 1.32 5.92
C GLN A 72 -3.55 0.26 5.51
N LEU A 73 -3.18 -1.01 5.70
CA LEU A 73 -4.02 -2.18 5.44
C LEU A 73 -4.24 -2.97 6.72
N ARG A 74 -5.43 -3.56 6.88
CA ARG A 74 -5.75 -4.51 7.95
C ARG A 74 -6.05 -5.88 7.37
N PHE A 75 -5.55 -6.91 8.02
CA PHE A 75 -5.74 -8.30 7.64
C PHE A 75 -6.39 -9.05 8.79
N LEU A 76 -7.66 -9.40 8.67
CA LEU A 76 -8.41 -10.11 9.71
C LEU A 76 -8.43 -11.61 9.46
N TYR A 77 -8.19 -12.41 10.49
CA TYR A 77 -8.33 -13.86 10.44
C TYR A 77 -9.81 -14.24 10.58
N SER A 78 -10.34 -15.00 9.62
CA SER A 78 -11.73 -15.47 9.64
C SER A 78 -11.84 -16.86 9.03
N GLU A 79 -12.24 -17.85 9.83
CA GLU A 79 -12.53 -19.23 9.39
C GLU A 79 -11.44 -19.86 8.49
N GLY A 80 -10.17 -19.67 8.85
CA GLY A 80 -9.02 -20.19 8.08
C GLY A 80 -8.70 -19.40 6.81
N LYS A 81 -9.32 -18.24 6.61
CA LYS A 81 -9.01 -17.25 5.57
C LYS A 81 -8.48 -15.97 6.18
N VAL A 82 -7.86 -15.15 5.34
CA VAL A 82 -7.44 -13.78 5.68
C VAL A 82 -8.30 -12.82 4.86
N LYS A 83 -9.02 -11.93 5.53
CA LYS A 83 -9.75 -10.83 4.89
C LYS A 83 -8.87 -9.59 4.92
N ARG A 84 -8.56 -9.05 3.73
CA ARG A 84 -7.85 -7.77 3.59
C ARG A 84 -8.88 -6.63 3.62
N ILE A 85 -8.56 -5.57 4.34
CA ILE A 85 -9.39 -4.39 4.51
C ILE A 85 -8.50 -3.16 4.32
N PHE A 86 -8.88 -2.29 3.38
CA PHE A 86 -8.30 -0.96 3.29
C PHE A 86 -8.66 -0.14 4.53
N HIS A 87 -7.67 0.41 5.22
CA HIS A 87 -7.92 1.30 6.34
C HIS A 87 -7.97 2.75 5.91
N MET A 88 -6.85 3.28 5.46
CA MET A 88 -6.68 4.66 4.99
C MET A 88 -5.32 4.86 4.30
N ILE A 89 -5.14 6.05 3.71
CA ILE A 89 -3.84 6.58 3.32
C ILE A 89 -3.62 7.82 4.19
N ASP A 90 -2.57 7.83 4.99
CA ASP A 90 -2.22 8.94 5.86
C ASP A 90 -0.96 9.67 5.35
N PRO A 91 -0.90 11.01 5.47
CA PRO A 91 0.35 11.73 5.37
C PRO A 91 1.27 11.39 6.55
N MET A 92 2.55 11.16 6.26
CA MET A 92 3.62 10.90 7.25
C MET A 92 4.07 12.17 7.96
#